data_AF-A0A2M7R3Q4-F1
#
_entry.id   AF-A0A2M7R3Q4-F1
#
_cell.length_a   1.000
_cell.length_b   1.000
_cell.length_c   1.000
_cell.angle_alpha   90.00
_cell.angle_beta   90.00
_cell.angle_gamma   90.00
#
_symmetry.space_group_name_H-M   'P 1'
#
loop_
_entity.id
_entity.type
_entity.pdbx_description
1 polymer ?
#
loop_
_entity_poly.entity_id
_entity_poly.type
_entity_poly.pdbx_seq_one_letter_code
_entity_poly.pdbx_strand_id
1 'polypeptide(L)'
;MESKFQKATIAHMESLISEVIRSVEHRNLDDDEYGDLRFELYRKVDEINKLINESGLDNKLFDNAIEKIYNSLMKTKQYDIAASLAKKYGL
;
A
#
# COMPACT_ATOMS: atom_id res chain seq x y z
N MET A 1 22.48 5.44 -10.82
CA MET A 1 22.73 4.04 -10.40
C MET A 1 22.29 3.96 -8.94
N GLU A 2 21.25 3.18 -8.63
CA GLU A 2 20.69 3.13 -7.27
C GLU A 2 21.68 2.49 -6.28
N SER A 3 21.75 3.05 -5.07
CA SER A 3 22.59 2.52 -4.00
C SER A 3 22.08 1.15 -3.51
N LYS A 4 22.95 0.36 -2.87
CA LYS A 4 22.54 -0.91 -2.22
C LYS A 4 21.42 -0.69 -1.20
N PHE A 5 21.42 0.46 -0.52
CA PHE A 5 20.36 0.87 0.40
C PHE A 5 19.04 1.11 -0.33
N GLN A 6 19.05 1.90 -1.40
CA GLN A 6 17.85 2.18 -2.22
C GLN A 6 17.22 0.90 -2.80
N LYS A 7 18.05 -0.04 -3.28
CA LYS A 7 17.56 -1.34 -3.76
C LYS A 7 16.89 -2.17 -2.67
N ALA A 8 17.48 -2.19 -1.46
CA ALA A 8 16.88 -2.87 -0.31
C ALA A 8 15.55 -2.21 0.11
N THR A 9 15.49 -0.88 0.08
CA THR A 9 14.25 -0.13 0.33
C THR A 9 13.16 -0.48 -0.68
N ILE A 10 13.48 -0.50 -1.98
CA ILE A 10 12.52 -0.85 -3.04
C ILE A 10 11.98 -2.27 -2.82
N ALA A 11 12.87 -3.25 -2.57
CA ALA A 11 12.45 -4.63 -2.31
C ALA A 11 11.54 -4.74 -1.07
N HIS A 12 11.85 -3.97 -0.02
CA HIS A 12 11.02 -3.93 1.17
C HIS A 12 9.64 -3.33 0.89
N MET A 13 9.57 -2.23 0.12
CA MET A 13 8.30 -1.63 -0.31
C MET A 13 7.47 -2.62 -1.12
N GLU A 14 8.06 -3.35 -2.06
CA GLU A 14 7.36 -4.36 -2.84
C GLU A 14 6.81 -5.50 -1.97
N SER A 15 7.53 -5.90 -0.92
CA SER A 15 7.04 -6.87 0.06
C SER A 15 5.82 -6.35 0.82
N LEU A 16 5.88 -5.09 1.29
CA LEU A 16 4.77 -4.46 2.00
C LEU A 16 3.51 -4.35 1.12
N ILE A 17 3.67 -3.92 -0.13
CA ILE A 17 2.58 -3.86 -1.12
C ILE A 17 1.97 -5.25 -1.33
N SER A 18 2.82 -6.27 -1.50
CA SER A 18 2.37 -7.66 -1.73
C SER A 18 1.64 -8.25 -0.51
N GLU A 19 2.03 -7.86 0.70
CA GLU A 19 1.31 -8.23 1.92
C GLU A 19 -0.06 -7.55 2.00
N VAL A 20 -0.16 -6.25 1.68
CA VAL A 20 -1.45 -5.56 1.61
C VAL A 20 -2.38 -6.27 0.63
N ILE A 21 -1.91 -6.48 -0.60
CA ILE A 21 -2.70 -7.11 -1.66
C ILE A 21 -3.20 -8.50 -1.24
N ARG A 22 -2.32 -9.33 -0.65
CA ARG A 22 -2.72 -10.66 -0.18
C ARG A 22 -3.78 -10.61 0.92
N SER A 23 -3.65 -9.69 1.88
CA SER A 23 -4.64 -9.51 2.95
C SER A 23 -6.02 -9.12 2.42
N VAL A 24 -6.07 -8.37 1.31
CA VAL A 24 -7.31 -7.95 0.68
C VAL A 24 -7.92 -9.08 -0.18
N GLU A 25 -7.09 -9.84 -0.91
CA GLU A 25 -7.55 -10.88 -1.84
C GLU A 25 -8.09 -12.15 -1.14
N HIS A 26 -7.65 -12.45 0.08
CA HIS A 26 -7.94 -13.74 0.74
C HIS A 26 -9.01 -13.68 1.83
N ARG A 27 -9.68 -12.54 2.05
CA ARG A 27 -10.62 -12.39 3.16
C ARG A 27 -12.08 -12.29 2.69
N ASN A 28 -12.90 -13.23 3.16
CA ASN A 28 -14.35 -13.03 3.26
C ASN A 28 -14.60 -12.28 4.58
N LEU A 29 -14.39 -10.96 4.54
CA LEU A 29 -14.41 -10.10 5.73
C LEU A 29 -15.80 -10.05 6.36
N ASP A 30 -15.87 -10.29 7.67
CA ASP A 30 -16.93 -9.74 8.51
C ASP A 30 -16.59 -8.29 8.93
N ASP A 31 -17.51 -7.62 9.62
CA ASP A 31 -17.38 -6.20 9.97
C ASP A 31 -16.17 -5.90 10.88
N ASP A 32 -15.75 -6.84 11.73
CA ASP A 32 -14.59 -6.68 12.62
C ASP A 32 -13.28 -6.84 11.84
N GLU A 33 -13.18 -7.87 11.00
CA GLU A 33 -12.02 -8.06 10.11
C GLU A 33 -11.85 -6.90 9.12
N TYR A 34 -12.95 -6.23 8.78
CA TYR A 34 -12.98 -5.06 7.90
C TYR A 34 -12.23 -3.86 8.49
N GLY A 35 -12.48 -3.58 9.78
CA GLY A 35 -11.82 -2.50 10.51
C GLY A 35 -10.31 -2.72 10.61
N ASP A 36 -9.91 -3.94 10.94
CA ASP A 36 -8.51 -4.35 11.05
C ASP A 36 -7.77 -4.23 9.70
N LEU A 37 -8.40 -4.68 8.61
CA LEU A 37 -7.81 -4.57 7.27
C LEU A 37 -7.56 -3.10 6.90
N ARG A 38 -8.52 -2.21 7.16
CA ARG A 38 -8.38 -0.78 6.87
C ARG A 38 -7.23 -0.17 7.69
N PHE A 39 -7.11 -0.51 8.96
CA PHE A 39 -6.02 -0.03 9.82
C PHE A 39 -4.65 -0.52 9.34
N GLU A 40 -4.50 -1.83 9.10
CA GLU A 40 -3.24 -2.41 8.63
C GLU A 40 -2.79 -1.84 7.28
N LEU A 41 -3.74 -1.65 6.36
CA LEU A 41 -3.47 -1.08 5.05
C LEU A 41 -2.87 0.33 5.17
N TYR A 42 -3.50 1.21 5.95
CA TYR A 42 -2.97 2.56 6.15
C TYR A 42 -1.62 2.57 6.84
N ARG A 43 -1.43 1.69 7.84
CA ARG A 43 -0.13 1.56 8.52
C ARG A 43 0.98 1.18 7.53
N LYS A 44 0.73 0.21 6.65
CA LYS A 44 1.71 -0.23 5.64
C LYS A 44 1.95 0.84 4.57
N VAL A 45 0.91 1.56 4.16
CA VAL A 45 1.06 2.68 3.21
C VAL A 45 1.91 3.81 3.81
N ASP A 46 1.68 4.18 5.07
CA ASP A 46 2.46 5.21 5.75
C ASP A 46 3.93 4.74 5.96
N GLU A 47 4.16 3.44 6.17
CA GLU A 47 5.49 2.83 6.21
C GLU A 47 6.21 2.93 4.85
N ILE A 48 5.52 2.67 3.74
CA ILE A 48 6.06 2.87 2.38
C ILE A 48 6.42 4.34 2.16
N ASN A 49 5.55 5.28 2.54
CA ASN A 49 5.84 6.71 2.40
C ASN A 49 7.09 7.12 3.20
N LYS A 50 7.21 6.61 4.43
CA LYS A 50 8.39 6.86 5.27
C LYS A 50 9.67 6.33 4.62
N LEU A 51 9.65 5.10 4.13
CA LEU A 51 10.78 4.46 3.47
C LEU A 51 11.28 5.26 2.25
N ILE A 52 10.37 5.79 1.43
CA ILE A 52 10.71 6.60 0.26
C ILE A 52 11.38 7.91 0.68
N ASN A 53 10.79 8.63 1.64
CA ASN A 53 11.30 9.90 2.14
C ASN A 53 12.68 9.74 2.80
N GLU A 54 12.88 8.70 3.61
CA GLU A 54 14.17 8.44 4.29
C GLU A 54 15.27 7.98 3.32
N SER A 55 14.89 7.39 2.18
CA SER A 55 15.84 6.82 1.21
C SER A 55 16.20 7.76 0.06
N GLY A 56 15.56 8.93 -0.01
CA GLY A 56 15.70 9.86 -1.14
C GLY A 56 15.29 9.22 -2.46
N LEU A 57 14.34 8.28 -2.42
CA LEU A 57 13.79 7.62 -3.60
C LEU A 57 12.82 8.57 -4.32
N ASP A 58 12.60 8.34 -5.61
CA ASP A 58 11.64 9.13 -6.39
C ASP A 58 10.22 8.92 -5.84
N ASN A 59 9.52 10.02 -5.55
CA ASN A 59 8.14 10.01 -5.08
C ASN A 59 7.19 9.29 -6.06
N LYS A 60 7.53 9.17 -7.35
CA LYS A 60 6.77 8.34 -8.30
C LYS A 60 6.67 6.87 -7.87
N LEU A 61 7.62 6.36 -7.08
CA LEU A 61 7.52 5.02 -6.51
C LEU A 61 6.39 4.91 -5.48
N PHE A 62 6.09 6.01 -4.78
CA PHE A 62 4.95 6.08 -3.88
C PHE A 62 3.65 6.03 -4.67
N ASP A 63 3.52 6.89 -5.68
CA ASP A 63 2.32 6.97 -6.51
C ASP A 63 2.01 5.61 -7.15
N ASN A 64 3.03 4.93 -7.71
CA ASN A 64 2.90 3.59 -8.25
C ASN A 64 2.47 2.55 -7.21
N ALA A 65 2.94 2.67 -5.96
CA ALA A 65 2.56 1.78 -4.87
C ALA A 65 1.09 1.96 -4.49
N ILE A 66 0.65 3.21 -4.35
CA ILE A 66 -0.74 3.57 -4.05
C ILE A 66 -1.67 3.08 -5.16
N GLU A 67 -1.31 3.27 -6.43
CA GLU A 67 -2.11 2.82 -7.57
C GLU A 67 -2.25 1.30 -7.61
N LYS A 68 -1.18 0.54 -7.32
CA LYS A 68 -1.24 -0.93 -7.22
C LYS A 68 -2.20 -1.40 -6.12
N ILE A 69 -2.12 -0.78 -4.95
CA ILE A 69 -2.99 -1.11 -3.80
C ILE A 69 -4.45 -0.77 -4.15
N TYR A 70 -4.70 0.43 -4.69
CA TYR A 70 -6.03 0.86 -5.14
C TYR A 70 -6.64 -0.13 -6.14
N ASN A 71 -5.88 -0.52 -7.16
CA ASN A 71 -6.36 -1.45 -8.18
C ASN A 71 -6.69 -2.84 -7.59
N SER A 72 -5.93 -3.31 -6.60
CA SER A 72 -6.25 -4.56 -5.90
C SER A 72 -7.54 -4.45 -5.08
N LEU A 73 -7.73 -3.35 -4.34
CA LEU A 73 -8.97 -3.06 -3.61
C LEU A 73 -10.18 -3.00 -4.55
N MET A 74 -10.05 -2.38 -5.72
CA MET A 74 -11.10 -2.33 -6.73
C MET A 74 -11.46 -3.72 -7.28
N LYS A 75 -10.45 -4.57 -7.56
CA LYS A 75 -10.64 -5.94 -8.05
C LYS A 75 -11.34 -6.84 -7.05
N THR A 76 -11.02 -6.68 -5.77
CA THR A 76 -11.57 -7.42 -4.64
C THR A 76 -12.86 -6.81 -4.10
N LYS A 77 -13.38 -5.76 -4.75
CA LYS A 77 -14.63 -5.06 -4.42
C LYS A 77 -14.62 -4.35 -3.06
N GLN A 78 -13.45 -4.04 -2.51
CA GLN A 78 -13.28 -3.23 -1.30
C GLN A 78 -13.37 -1.74 -1.60
N TYR A 79 -14.52 -1.31 -2.14
CA TYR A 79 -14.70 0.01 -2.75
C TYR A 79 -14.60 1.17 -1.77
N ASP A 80 -15.08 1.02 -0.55
CA ASP A 80 -15.02 2.09 0.47
C ASP A 80 -13.60 2.28 1.02
N ILE A 81 -12.79 1.21 1.14
CA ILE A 81 -11.36 1.35 1.43
C ILE A 81 -10.65 1.99 0.24
N ALA A 82 -10.95 1.56 -1.00
CA ALA A 82 -10.38 2.16 -2.22
C ALA A 82 -10.68 3.66 -2.32
N ALA A 83 -11.93 4.06 -2.08
CA ALA A 83 -12.34 5.47 -2.07
C ALA A 83 -11.66 6.27 -0.96
N SER A 84 -11.52 5.68 0.24
CA SER A 84 -10.84 6.32 1.36
C SER A 84 -9.34 6.49 1.08
N LEU A 85 -8.71 5.51 0.41
CA LEU A 85 -7.31 5.58 -0.02
C LEU A 85 -7.12 6.68 -1.08
N ALA A 86 -7.95 6.69 -2.13
CA ALA A 86 -7.90 7.70 -3.19
C ALA A 86 -8.06 9.11 -2.63
N LYS A 87 -9.01 9.32 -1.71
CA LYS A 87 -9.21 10.61 -1.03
C LYS A 87 -8.00 11.04 -0.20
N LYS A 88 -7.35 10.11 0.51
CA LYS A 88 -6.22 10.42 1.40
C LYS A 88 -4.94 10.78 0.62
N TYR A 89 -4.69 10.10 -0.50
CA TYR A 89 -3.42 10.23 -1.24
C TYR A 89 -3.55 10.90 -2.62
N GLY A 90 -4.74 11.36 -3.01
CA GLY A 90 -4.94 12.18 -4.21
C GLY A 90 -4.89 11.41 -5.52
N LEU A 91 -5.47 10.19 -5.55
CA LEU A 91 -5.68 9.42 -6.78
C LEU A 91 -6.87 9.93 -7.59
#